data_AF-A0A7X8HEK1-F1
#
_entry.id   AF-A0A7X8HEK1-F1
#
_cell.length_a   1.000
_cell.length_b   1.000
_cell.length_c   1.000
_cell.angle_alpha   90.00
_cell.angle_beta   90.00
_cell.angle_gamma   90.00
#
_symmetry.space_group_name_H-M   'P 1'
#
loop_
_entity.id
_entity.type
_entity.pdbx_description
1 polymer ?
#
loop_
_entity_poly.entity_id
_entity_poly.type
_entity_poly.pdbx_seq_one_letter_code
_entity_poly.pdbx_strand_id
1 'polypeptide(L)'
;MRRFRIFPALVLVFLIPWALGAQADSDRRIGQGISLFGEERYSEALELFSRVLADPTARASRPDAVYWSGLCYMALGDAPNARQSLDTFLKEYPRHASVPDALYQRARISYTTGEYEESIQLFSAFLEKYPDHSFASSALFWTADALFSLGRLSESESLFRTLLSEYPKSVKLEAASYKLALIRYKYRENELLTLLKWSHEESLRVIEEFQRREKAYEQALAVYQRRLAGAGGETTMPVPPVEQDTDQRISALNARIEELTKALAGRPGGSDSAGKAELLSLKAEALELMAFYL
;
A
#
# COMPACT_ATOMS: atom_id res chain seq x y z
N MET A 1 -68.61 43.73 -43.73
CA MET A 1 -68.69 42.27 -43.52
C MET A 1 -67.42 41.79 -42.80
N ARG A 2 -67.48 41.54 -41.48
CA ARG A 2 -66.37 40.99 -40.69
C ARG A 2 -66.60 39.48 -40.50
N ARG A 3 -65.71 38.63 -41.03
CA ARG A 3 -65.73 37.18 -40.78
C ARG A 3 -64.93 36.88 -39.51
N PHE A 4 -65.63 36.49 -38.44
CA PHE A 4 -65.04 35.89 -37.25
C PHE A 4 -64.51 34.49 -37.59
N ARG A 5 -63.20 34.27 -37.42
CA ARG A 5 -62.61 32.92 -37.37
C ARG A 5 -62.55 32.51 -35.91
N ILE A 6 -63.41 31.56 -35.53
CA ILE A 6 -63.39 30.91 -34.22
C ILE A 6 -62.27 29.87 -34.26
N PHE A 7 -61.20 30.10 -33.50
CA PHE A 7 -60.17 29.10 -33.21
C PHE A 7 -60.72 28.10 -32.17
N PRO A 8 -60.61 26.78 -32.36
CA PRO A 8 -60.91 25.83 -31.30
C PRO A 8 -59.69 25.73 -30.37
N ALA A 9 -59.65 26.55 -29.32
CA ALA A 9 -58.71 26.38 -28.22
C ALA A 9 -59.35 25.51 -27.14
N LEU A 10 -59.53 24.21 -27.41
CA LEU A 10 -60.19 23.31 -26.46
C LEU A 10 -59.77 21.84 -26.64
N VAL A 11 -58.46 21.56 -26.53
CA VAL A 11 -57.93 20.18 -26.38
C VAL A 11 -56.88 20.07 -25.25
N LEU A 12 -56.47 21.18 -24.62
CA LEU A 12 -55.27 21.19 -23.76
C LEU A 12 -55.52 20.99 -22.25
N VAL A 13 -56.72 20.55 -21.83
CA VAL A 13 -57.07 20.45 -20.39
C VAL A 13 -57.14 19.00 -19.88
N PHE A 14 -57.16 17.98 -20.75
CA PHE A 14 -57.28 16.58 -20.32
C PHE A 14 -55.95 15.79 -20.15
N LEU A 15 -54.81 16.34 -20.57
CA LEU A 15 -53.50 15.66 -20.46
C LEU A 15 -52.72 15.98 -19.17
N ILE A 16 -53.10 17.05 -18.46
CA ILE A 16 -52.38 17.54 -17.28
C ILE A 16 -52.62 16.66 -16.02
N PRO A 17 -53.81 16.06 -15.78
CA PRO A 17 -54.03 15.24 -14.57
C PRO A 17 -53.25 13.91 -14.57
N TRP A 18 -52.97 13.32 -15.73
CA TRP A 18 -52.35 12.00 -15.83
C TRP A 18 -50.84 12.03 -15.57
N ALA A 19 -50.15 13.06 -16.07
CA ALA A 19 -48.72 13.25 -15.82
C ALA A 19 -48.40 13.51 -14.34
N LEU A 20 -49.28 14.22 -13.61
CA LEU A 20 -49.12 14.44 -12.17
C LEU A 20 -49.25 13.13 -11.37
N GLY A 21 -50.18 12.25 -11.76
CA GLY A 21 -50.39 10.96 -11.10
C GLY A 21 -49.25 9.96 -11.35
N ALA A 22 -48.70 9.92 -12.57
CA ALA A 22 -47.59 9.04 -12.94
C ALA A 22 -46.29 9.41 -12.19
N GLN A 23 -46.02 10.71 -12.03
CA GLN A 23 -44.89 11.19 -11.24
C GLN A 23 -45.03 10.83 -9.75
N ALA A 24 -46.20 11.05 -9.14
CA ALA A 24 -46.45 10.70 -7.75
C ALA A 24 -46.29 9.19 -7.47
N ASP A 25 -46.70 8.34 -8.41
CA ASP A 25 -46.52 6.89 -8.28
C ASP A 25 -45.05 6.48 -8.47
N SER A 26 -44.28 7.17 -9.31
CA SER A 26 -42.83 6.97 -9.45
C SER A 26 -42.07 7.34 -8.18
N ASP A 27 -42.38 8.48 -7.57
CA ASP A 27 -41.77 8.91 -6.31
C ASP A 27 -42.09 7.95 -5.16
N ARG A 28 -43.32 7.42 -5.12
CA ARG A 28 -43.70 6.37 -4.17
C ARG A 28 -42.87 5.10 -4.38
N ARG A 29 -42.65 4.67 -5.63
CA ARG A 29 -41.81 3.50 -5.94
C ARG A 29 -40.36 3.71 -5.54
N ILE A 30 -39.80 4.91 -5.75
CA ILE A 30 -38.46 5.25 -5.26
C ILE A 30 -38.39 5.07 -3.74
N GLY A 31 -39.31 5.68 -3.00
CA GLY A 31 -39.33 5.56 -1.54
C GLY A 31 -39.44 4.11 -1.06
N GLN A 32 -40.28 3.30 -1.70
CA GLN A 32 -40.39 1.86 -1.40
C GLN A 32 -39.11 1.09 -1.75
N GLY A 33 -38.49 1.37 -2.89
CA GLY A 33 -37.23 0.74 -3.29
C GLY A 33 -36.08 1.07 -2.33
N ILE A 34 -36.00 2.30 -1.84
CA ILE A 34 -35.02 2.71 -0.84
C ILE A 34 -35.27 2.01 0.51
N SER A 35 -36.53 1.84 0.92
CA SER A 35 -36.87 1.05 2.12
C SER A 35 -36.40 -0.39 1.98
N LEU A 36 -36.69 -1.04 0.84
CA LEU A 36 -36.25 -2.40 0.56
C LEU A 36 -34.73 -2.53 0.53
N PHE A 37 -34.01 -1.53 0.01
CA PHE A 37 -32.55 -1.48 0.09
C PHE A 37 -32.05 -1.48 1.54
N GLY A 38 -32.69 -0.69 2.41
CA GLY A 38 -32.38 -0.66 3.85
C GLY A 38 -32.70 -1.98 4.57
N GLU A 39 -33.66 -2.76 4.05
CA GLU A 39 -33.99 -4.11 4.49
C GLU A 39 -33.09 -5.20 3.86
N GLU A 40 -32.05 -4.82 3.09
CA GLU A 40 -31.16 -5.73 2.36
C GLU A 40 -31.84 -6.54 1.24
N ARG A 41 -33.07 -6.19 0.88
CA ARG A 41 -33.87 -6.85 -0.18
C ARG A 41 -33.56 -6.25 -1.55
N TYR A 42 -32.30 -6.35 -1.96
CA TYR A 42 -31.76 -5.64 -3.12
C TYR A 42 -32.41 -6.04 -4.45
N SER A 43 -32.76 -7.31 -4.64
CA SER A 43 -33.44 -7.77 -5.87
C SER A 43 -34.82 -7.16 -6.02
N GLU A 44 -35.60 -7.09 -4.94
CA GLU A 44 -36.94 -6.48 -4.96
C GLU A 44 -36.88 -4.96 -5.12
N ALA A 45 -35.87 -4.31 -4.53
CA ALA A 45 -35.58 -2.90 -4.75
C ALA A 45 -35.29 -2.61 -6.24
N LEU A 46 -34.45 -3.44 -6.88
CA LEU A 46 -34.15 -3.36 -8.32
C LEU A 46 -35.40 -3.50 -9.19
N GLU A 47 -36.33 -4.39 -8.83
CA GLU A 47 -37.60 -4.49 -9.56
C GLU A 47 -38.38 -3.17 -9.53
N LEU A 48 -38.46 -2.49 -8.37
CA LEU A 48 -39.13 -1.20 -8.28
C LEU A 48 -38.41 -0.11 -9.07
N PHE A 49 -37.08 -0.03 -8.98
CA PHE A 49 -36.30 0.94 -9.75
C PHE A 49 -36.41 0.70 -11.25
N SER A 50 -36.40 -0.57 -11.70
CA SER A 50 -36.59 -0.92 -13.11
C SER A 50 -37.93 -0.43 -13.67
N ARG A 51 -39.01 -0.50 -12.87
CA ARG A 51 -40.32 0.04 -13.26
C ARG A 51 -40.30 1.56 -13.41
N VAL A 52 -39.59 2.27 -12.53
CA VAL A 52 -39.39 3.73 -12.66
C VAL A 52 -38.58 4.06 -13.91
N LEU A 53 -37.53 3.29 -14.20
CA LEU A 53 -36.70 3.50 -15.40
C LEU A 53 -37.42 3.15 -16.70
N ALA A 54 -38.40 2.24 -16.67
CA ALA A 54 -39.26 1.91 -17.80
C ALA A 54 -40.33 2.97 -18.08
N ASP A 55 -40.68 3.81 -17.09
CA ASP A 55 -41.65 4.89 -17.27
C ASP A 55 -40.98 6.14 -17.90
N PRO A 56 -41.36 6.53 -19.12
CA PRO A 56 -40.79 7.71 -19.78
C PRO A 56 -41.21 9.03 -19.11
N THR A 57 -42.27 9.02 -18.31
CA THR A 57 -42.80 10.22 -17.64
C THR A 57 -42.12 10.50 -16.30
N ALA A 58 -41.43 9.51 -15.71
CA ALA A 58 -40.77 9.58 -14.39
C ALA A 58 -39.49 10.42 -14.35
N ARG A 59 -39.36 11.48 -15.17
CA ARG A 59 -38.10 12.20 -15.42
C ARG A 59 -37.43 12.72 -14.15
N ALA A 60 -38.20 13.13 -13.15
CA ALA A 60 -37.66 13.63 -11.89
C ALA A 60 -37.14 12.51 -10.96
N SER A 61 -37.70 11.30 -11.05
CA SER A 61 -37.33 10.15 -10.21
C SER A 61 -36.25 9.27 -10.85
N ARG A 62 -35.99 9.43 -12.15
CA ARG A 62 -34.98 8.66 -12.89
C ARG A 62 -33.56 8.74 -12.29
N PRO A 63 -33.02 9.91 -11.90
CA PRO A 63 -31.68 9.97 -11.31
C PRO A 63 -31.55 9.08 -10.08
N ASP A 64 -32.53 9.13 -9.18
CA ASP A 64 -32.57 8.29 -7.98
C ASP A 64 -32.66 6.81 -8.34
N ALA A 65 -33.55 6.43 -9.28
CA ALA A 65 -33.66 5.05 -9.71
C ALA A 65 -32.33 4.50 -10.26
N VAL A 66 -31.61 5.27 -11.09
CA VAL A 66 -30.29 4.86 -11.62
C VAL A 66 -29.27 4.72 -10.50
N TYR A 67 -29.17 5.72 -9.61
CA TYR A 67 -28.22 5.73 -8.50
C TYR A 67 -28.43 4.53 -7.56
N TRP A 68 -29.66 4.34 -7.08
CA TRP A 68 -29.99 3.26 -6.16
C TRP A 68 -29.91 1.88 -6.82
N SER A 69 -30.17 1.76 -8.13
CA SER A 69 -29.89 0.51 -8.87
C SER A 69 -28.40 0.17 -8.84
N GLY A 70 -27.53 1.16 -9.05
CA GLY A 70 -26.08 0.99 -8.92
C GLY A 70 -25.68 0.47 -7.55
N LEU A 71 -26.22 1.05 -6.47
CA LEU A 71 -25.96 0.57 -5.10
C LEU A 71 -26.48 -0.84 -4.85
N CYS A 72 -27.65 -1.20 -5.38
CA CYS A 72 -28.19 -2.56 -5.28
C CYS A 72 -27.26 -3.58 -5.98
N TYR A 73 -26.80 -3.27 -7.20
CA TYR A 73 -25.87 -4.13 -7.92
C TYR A 73 -24.55 -4.30 -7.16
N MET A 74 -24.03 -3.22 -6.52
CA MET A 74 -22.85 -3.34 -5.65
C MET A 74 -23.08 -4.30 -4.49
N ALA A 75 -24.24 -4.19 -3.83
CA ALA A 75 -24.58 -5.05 -2.70
C ALA A 75 -24.77 -6.51 -3.10
N LEU A 76 -25.24 -6.76 -4.33
CA LEU A 76 -25.36 -8.09 -4.92
C LEU A 76 -24.03 -8.64 -5.48
N GLY A 77 -22.94 -7.86 -5.45
CA GLY A 77 -21.65 -8.25 -6.02
C GLY A 77 -21.57 -8.18 -7.55
N ASP A 78 -22.58 -7.60 -8.20
CA ASP A 78 -22.63 -7.41 -9.65
C ASP A 78 -21.88 -6.13 -10.05
N ALA A 79 -20.56 -6.20 -10.00
CA ALA A 79 -19.68 -5.07 -10.31
C ALA A 79 -19.88 -4.49 -11.72
N PRO A 80 -20.09 -5.29 -12.80
CA PRO A 80 -20.35 -4.74 -14.14
C PRO A 80 -21.61 -3.86 -14.20
N ASN A 81 -22.75 -4.33 -13.69
CA ASN A 81 -23.99 -3.55 -13.73
C ASN A 81 -23.95 -2.35 -12.77
N ALA A 82 -23.28 -2.49 -11.62
CA ALA A 82 -23.03 -1.39 -10.71
C ALA A 82 -22.22 -0.26 -11.37
N ARG A 83 -21.11 -0.63 -12.03
CA ARG A 83 -20.23 0.29 -12.76
C ARG A 83 -21.01 1.04 -13.83
N GLN A 84 -21.73 0.31 -14.67
CA GLN A 84 -22.54 0.90 -15.74
C GLN A 84 -23.58 1.87 -15.18
N SER A 85 -24.30 1.50 -14.12
CA SER A 85 -25.33 2.34 -13.52
C SER A 85 -24.75 3.64 -12.95
N LEU A 86 -23.63 3.56 -12.21
CA LEU A 86 -22.97 4.75 -11.66
C LEU A 86 -22.34 5.63 -12.75
N ASP A 87 -21.74 5.05 -13.78
CA ASP A 87 -21.17 5.81 -14.91
C ASP A 87 -22.28 6.55 -15.68
N THR A 88 -23.42 5.90 -15.91
CA THR A 88 -24.62 6.54 -16.48
C THR A 88 -25.09 7.68 -15.57
N PHE A 89 -25.17 7.45 -14.26
CA PHE A 89 -25.62 8.48 -13.32
C PHE A 89 -24.71 9.71 -13.34
N LEU A 90 -23.39 9.52 -13.29
CA LEU A 90 -22.39 10.59 -13.28
C LEU A 90 -22.39 11.38 -14.60
N LYS A 91 -22.66 10.71 -15.72
CA LYS A 91 -22.72 11.32 -17.06
C LYS A 91 -24.01 12.10 -17.29
N GLU A 92 -25.16 11.52 -16.94
CA GLU A 92 -26.48 12.09 -17.23
C GLU A 92 -26.94 13.11 -16.18
N TYR A 93 -26.50 12.96 -14.92
CA TYR A 93 -26.95 13.79 -13.80
C TYR A 93 -25.79 14.45 -13.03
N PRO A 94 -24.88 15.19 -13.69
CA PRO A 94 -23.65 15.72 -13.08
C PRO A 94 -23.87 16.80 -12.00
N ARG A 95 -25.12 17.26 -11.81
CA ARG A 95 -25.52 18.24 -10.80
C ARG A 95 -26.38 17.64 -9.67
N HIS A 96 -26.58 16.33 -9.67
CA HIS A 96 -27.36 15.67 -8.62
C HIS A 96 -26.64 15.74 -7.27
N ALA A 97 -27.40 15.79 -6.18
CA ALA A 97 -26.84 15.87 -4.83
C ALA A 97 -25.96 14.66 -4.49
N SER A 98 -26.30 13.47 -5.01
CA SER A 98 -25.57 12.22 -4.80
C SER A 98 -24.33 12.04 -5.69
N VAL A 99 -23.92 13.05 -6.47
CA VAL A 99 -22.71 12.95 -7.32
C VAL A 99 -21.43 12.64 -6.53
N PRO A 100 -21.15 13.28 -5.37
CA PRO A 100 -19.98 12.92 -4.56
C PRO A 100 -20.03 11.44 -4.13
N ASP A 101 -21.18 10.98 -3.65
CA ASP A 101 -21.38 9.58 -3.26
C ASP A 101 -21.17 8.63 -4.44
N ALA A 102 -21.73 8.93 -5.60
CA ALA A 102 -21.57 8.11 -6.80
C ALA A 102 -20.11 8.03 -7.27
N LEU A 103 -19.34 9.12 -7.20
CA LEU A 103 -17.90 9.13 -7.49
C LEU A 103 -17.13 8.23 -6.52
N TYR A 104 -17.42 8.35 -5.22
CA TYR A 104 -16.83 7.50 -4.19
C TYR A 104 -17.15 6.01 -4.41
N GLN A 105 -18.41 5.69 -4.71
CA GLN A 105 -18.84 4.31 -4.94
C GLN A 105 -18.24 3.74 -6.23
N ARG A 106 -18.11 4.54 -7.30
CA ARG A 106 -17.45 4.14 -8.54
C ARG A 106 -15.96 3.81 -8.32
N ALA A 107 -15.27 4.60 -7.49
CA ALA A 107 -13.89 4.34 -7.08
C ALA A 107 -13.76 3.07 -6.21
N ARG A 108 -14.75 2.83 -5.33
CA ARG A 108 -14.84 1.59 -4.55
C ARG A 108 -15.03 0.36 -5.41
N ILE A 109 -15.81 0.44 -6.49
CA ILE A 109 -15.96 -0.67 -7.43
C ILE A 109 -14.59 -1.07 -7.98
N SER A 110 -13.81 -0.10 -8.51
CA SER A 110 -12.46 -0.36 -9.02
C SER A 110 -11.54 -0.99 -7.98
N TYR A 111 -11.61 -0.56 -6.71
CA TYR A 111 -10.87 -1.20 -5.62
C TYR A 111 -11.28 -2.66 -5.44
N THR A 112 -12.59 -2.93 -5.33
CA THR A 112 -13.11 -4.29 -5.08
C THR A 112 -12.90 -5.24 -6.25
N THR A 113 -12.78 -4.73 -7.48
CA THR A 113 -12.45 -5.51 -8.68
C THR A 113 -10.94 -5.67 -8.90
N GLY A 114 -10.10 -5.13 -8.01
CA GLY A 114 -8.64 -5.23 -8.08
C GLY A 114 -7.97 -4.27 -9.07
N GLU A 115 -8.71 -3.32 -9.64
CA GLU A 115 -8.20 -2.25 -10.50
C GLU A 115 -7.63 -1.13 -9.63
N TYR A 116 -6.56 -1.43 -8.89
CA TYR A 116 -6.02 -0.56 -7.85
C TYR A 116 -5.52 0.80 -8.38
N GLU A 117 -4.88 0.82 -9.55
CA GLU A 117 -4.43 2.07 -10.18
C GLU A 117 -5.59 3.00 -10.54
N GLU A 118 -6.68 2.47 -11.13
CA GLU A 118 -7.88 3.25 -11.44
C GLU A 118 -8.51 3.75 -10.14
N SER A 119 -8.59 2.89 -9.12
CA SER A 119 -9.12 3.24 -7.82
C SER A 119 -8.37 4.41 -7.16
N ILE A 120 -7.03 4.39 -7.21
CA ILE A 120 -6.19 5.48 -6.70
C ILE A 120 -6.50 6.79 -7.44
N GLN A 121 -6.63 6.75 -8.76
CA GLN A 121 -6.94 7.95 -9.56
C GLN A 121 -8.31 8.51 -9.21
N LEU A 122 -9.33 7.66 -9.13
CA LEU A 122 -10.70 8.05 -8.83
C LEU A 122 -10.84 8.60 -7.40
N PHE A 123 -10.24 7.94 -6.39
CA PHE A 123 -10.26 8.46 -5.02
C PHE A 123 -9.45 9.74 -4.86
N SER A 124 -8.32 9.89 -5.55
CA SER A 124 -7.54 11.14 -5.53
C SER A 124 -8.33 12.31 -6.10
N ALA A 125 -9.00 12.11 -7.25
CA ALA A 125 -9.88 13.11 -7.83
C ALA A 125 -11.08 13.44 -6.92
N PHE A 126 -11.62 12.44 -6.22
CA PHE A 126 -12.68 12.64 -5.22
C PHE A 126 -12.19 13.51 -4.04
N LEU A 127 -11.00 13.21 -3.49
CA LEU A 127 -10.41 13.95 -2.38
C LEU A 127 -10.05 15.39 -2.75
N GLU A 128 -9.58 15.62 -3.98
CA GLU A 128 -9.29 16.96 -4.49
C GLU A 128 -10.57 17.80 -4.60
N LYS A 129 -11.66 17.19 -5.08
CA LYS A 129 -12.93 17.89 -5.34
C LYS A 129 -13.82 18.03 -4.10
N TYR A 130 -13.76 17.06 -3.19
CA TYR A 130 -14.62 16.98 -2.01
C TYR A 130 -13.82 16.64 -0.73
N PRO A 131 -12.83 17.47 -0.34
CA PRO A 131 -11.95 17.19 0.79
C PRO A 131 -12.68 17.07 2.13
N ASP A 132 -13.79 17.80 2.30
CA ASP A 132 -14.58 17.82 3.55
C ASP A 132 -15.75 16.83 3.55
N HIS A 133 -15.85 15.95 2.54
CA HIS A 133 -16.95 14.99 2.46
C HIS A 133 -16.87 13.95 3.60
N SER A 134 -18.03 13.41 4.01
CA SER A 134 -18.11 12.33 5.01
C SER A 134 -17.28 11.09 4.62
N PHE A 135 -17.09 10.88 3.31
CA PHE A 135 -16.28 9.80 2.76
C PHE A 135 -14.79 10.12 2.58
N ALA A 136 -14.33 11.35 2.84
CA ALA A 136 -12.94 11.74 2.61
C ALA A 136 -11.95 10.83 3.36
N SER A 137 -12.16 10.61 4.66
CA SER A 137 -11.30 9.70 5.44
C SER A 137 -11.32 8.25 4.92
N SER A 138 -12.46 7.79 4.38
CA SER A 138 -12.57 6.46 3.78
C SER A 138 -11.95 6.38 2.40
N ALA A 139 -12.02 7.44 1.59
CA ALA A 139 -11.34 7.53 0.31
C ALA A 139 -9.82 7.50 0.52
N LEU A 140 -9.31 8.27 1.49
CA LEU A 140 -7.90 8.27 1.87
C LEU A 140 -7.44 6.86 2.30
N PHE A 141 -8.25 6.16 3.10
CA PHE A 141 -7.99 4.77 3.49
C PHE A 141 -7.89 3.84 2.28
N TRP A 142 -8.87 3.89 1.36
CA TRP A 142 -8.88 2.99 0.21
C TRP A 142 -7.74 3.29 -0.77
N THR A 143 -7.36 4.56 -0.96
CA THR A 143 -6.15 4.92 -1.72
C THR A 143 -4.89 4.33 -1.09
N ALA A 144 -4.74 4.47 0.24
CA ALA A 144 -3.60 3.91 0.97
C ALA A 144 -3.55 2.38 0.88
N ASP A 145 -4.71 1.72 0.93
CA ASP A 145 -4.80 0.27 0.84
C ASP A 145 -4.58 -0.27 -0.58
N ALA A 146 -5.03 0.45 -1.60
CA ALA A 146 -4.70 0.17 -2.99
C ALA A 146 -3.17 0.27 -3.22
N LEU A 147 -2.53 1.32 -2.70
CA LEU A 147 -1.07 1.47 -2.75
C LEU A 147 -0.35 0.33 -2.01
N PHE A 148 -0.88 -0.11 -0.87
CA PHE A 148 -0.36 -1.28 -0.16
C PHE A 148 -0.42 -2.54 -1.02
N SER A 149 -1.56 -2.76 -1.69
CA SER A 149 -1.80 -3.93 -2.54
C SER A 149 -0.89 -3.95 -3.77
N LEU A 150 -0.50 -2.77 -4.27
CA LEU A 150 0.49 -2.60 -5.34
C LEU A 150 1.95 -2.69 -4.86
N GLY A 151 2.19 -2.89 -3.57
CA GLY A 151 3.54 -2.92 -3.00
C GLY A 151 4.21 -1.55 -2.88
N ARG A 152 3.48 -0.45 -3.12
CA ARG A 152 3.95 0.94 -2.96
C ARG A 152 3.90 1.33 -1.49
N LEU A 153 4.67 0.61 -0.66
CA LEU A 153 4.59 0.65 0.81
C LEU A 153 4.89 2.03 1.40
N SER A 154 5.85 2.78 0.82
CA SER A 154 6.22 4.11 1.29
C SER A 154 5.08 5.12 1.13
N GLU A 155 4.43 5.12 -0.04
CA GLU A 155 3.30 6.01 -0.31
C GLU A 155 2.07 5.62 0.52
N SER A 156 1.81 4.32 0.64
CA SER A 156 0.76 3.77 1.51
C SER A 156 0.94 4.19 2.97
N GLU A 157 2.16 4.07 3.51
CA GLU A 157 2.48 4.49 4.88
C GLU A 157 2.22 5.98 5.08
N SER A 158 2.62 6.82 4.13
CA SER A 158 2.39 8.27 4.20
C SER A 158 0.90 8.58 4.38
N LEU A 159 0.04 8.01 3.52
CA LEU A 159 -1.41 8.25 3.59
C LEU A 159 -2.06 7.68 4.85
N PHE A 160 -1.64 6.50 5.32
CA PHE A 160 -2.16 5.98 6.60
C PHE A 160 -1.76 6.87 7.78
N ARG A 161 -0.54 7.43 7.79
CA ARG A 161 -0.14 8.40 8.82
C ARG A 161 -0.98 9.67 8.75
N THR A 162 -1.22 10.21 7.56
CA THR A 162 -2.12 11.34 7.35
C THR A 162 -3.52 11.05 7.87
N LEU A 163 -4.06 9.86 7.62
CA LEU A 163 -5.37 9.46 8.14
C LEU A 163 -5.41 9.49 9.67
N LEU A 164 -4.39 8.94 10.33
CA LEU A 164 -4.31 8.93 11.80
C LEU A 164 -4.15 10.33 12.41
N SER A 165 -3.46 11.25 11.72
CA SER A 165 -3.26 12.62 12.22
C SER A 165 -4.45 13.54 11.94
N GLU A 166 -5.02 13.48 10.74
CA GLU A 166 -6.04 14.44 10.29
C GLU A 166 -7.47 13.95 10.55
N TYR A 167 -7.68 12.63 10.63
CA TYR A 167 -8.99 12.03 10.84
C TYR A 167 -9.05 11.11 12.07
N PRO A 168 -8.74 11.61 13.29
CA PRO A 168 -8.67 10.81 14.51
C PRO A 168 -10.01 10.18 14.94
N LYS A 169 -11.14 10.60 14.34
CA LYS A 169 -12.48 10.06 14.58
C LYS A 169 -13.03 9.23 13.41
N SER A 170 -12.19 8.94 12.41
CA SER A 170 -12.62 8.14 11.26
C SER A 170 -12.98 6.72 11.69
N VAL A 171 -14.03 6.16 11.10
CA VAL A 171 -14.35 4.73 11.21
C VAL A 171 -13.26 3.82 10.61
N LYS A 172 -12.27 4.40 9.91
CA LYS A 172 -11.12 3.69 9.33
C LYS A 172 -9.86 3.77 10.18
N LEU A 173 -9.90 4.42 11.35
CA LEU A 173 -8.71 4.68 12.17
C LEU A 173 -8.01 3.38 12.59
N GLU A 174 -8.77 2.41 13.12
CA GLU A 174 -8.24 1.14 13.60
C GLU A 174 -7.70 0.30 12.44
N ALA A 175 -8.43 0.25 11.33
CA ALA A 175 -8.01 -0.45 10.13
C ALA A 175 -6.71 0.16 9.55
N ALA A 176 -6.60 1.49 9.53
CA ALA A 176 -5.41 2.21 9.08
C ALA A 176 -4.21 1.93 10.01
N SER A 177 -4.43 1.95 11.33
CA SER A 177 -3.41 1.63 12.33
C SER A 177 -2.86 0.22 12.14
N TYR A 178 -3.76 -0.74 11.91
CA TYR A 178 -3.40 -2.13 11.63
C TYR A 178 -2.58 -2.25 10.34
N LYS A 179 -3.02 -1.61 9.24
CA LYS A 179 -2.29 -1.63 7.97
C LYS A 179 -0.90 -0.98 8.08
N LEU A 180 -0.78 0.12 8.83
CA LEU A 180 0.50 0.75 9.12
C LEU A 180 1.44 -0.18 9.90
N ALA A 181 0.91 -0.94 10.87
CA ALA A 181 1.69 -1.95 11.59
C ALA A 181 2.19 -3.07 10.65
N LEU A 182 1.35 -3.53 9.71
CA LEU A 182 1.76 -4.51 8.69
C LEU A 182 2.87 -3.97 7.78
N ILE A 183 2.82 -2.69 7.40
CA ILE A 183 3.90 -2.07 6.62
C ILE A 183 5.21 -2.09 7.40
N ARG A 184 5.19 -1.69 8.68
CA ARG A 184 6.38 -1.73 9.54
C ARG A 184 6.94 -3.14 9.72
N TYR A 185 6.06 -4.13 9.83
CA TYR A 185 6.46 -5.53 9.86
C TYR A 185 7.21 -5.94 8.59
N LYS A 186 6.68 -5.60 7.41
CA LYS A 186 7.33 -5.87 6.12
C LYS A 186 8.71 -5.23 5.99
N TYR A 187 8.89 -4.00 6.47
CA TYR A 187 10.21 -3.36 6.47
C TYR A 187 11.21 -4.11 7.34
N ARG A 188 10.80 -4.53 8.54
CA ARG A 188 11.67 -5.30 9.46
C ARG A 188 12.06 -6.65 8.86
N GLU A 189 11.12 -7.33 8.21
CA GLU A 189 11.40 -8.59 7.50
C GLU A 189 12.42 -8.39 6.39
N ASN A 190 12.29 -7.32 5.61
CA ASN A 190 13.22 -7.02 4.52
C ASN A 190 14.62 -6.65 5.05
N GLU A 191 14.70 -5.87 6.13
CA GLU A 191 15.95 -5.56 6.82
C GLU A 191 16.63 -6.83 7.35
N LEU A 192 15.87 -7.73 7.99
CA LEU A 192 16.38 -9.01 8.48
C LEU A 192 16.92 -9.87 7.33
N LEU A 193 16.22 -9.92 6.20
CA LEU A 193 16.66 -10.67 5.03
C LEU A 193 17.96 -10.10 4.45
N THR A 194 18.10 -8.78 4.39
CA THR A 194 19.35 -8.13 3.96
C THR A 194 20.51 -8.44 4.90
N LEU A 195 20.28 -8.37 6.22
CA LEU A 195 21.30 -8.71 7.21
C LEU A 195 21.73 -10.19 7.12
N LEU A 196 20.79 -11.10 6.89
CA LEU A 196 21.09 -12.52 6.72
C LEU A 196 21.93 -12.78 5.47
N LYS A 197 21.59 -12.12 4.34
CA LYS A 197 22.38 -12.21 3.10
C LYS A 197 23.79 -11.68 3.30
N TRP A 198 23.93 -10.51 3.90
CA TRP A 198 25.23 -9.91 4.19
C TRP A 198 26.10 -10.82 5.07
N SER A 199 25.52 -11.39 6.14
CA SER A 199 26.25 -12.35 7.01
C SER A 199 26.70 -13.60 6.26
N HIS A 200 25.90 -14.09 5.30
CA HIS A 200 26.26 -15.26 4.50
C HIS A 200 27.38 -14.96 3.51
N GLU A 201 27.29 -13.84 2.78
CA GLU A 201 28.33 -13.38 1.87
C GLU A 201 29.66 -13.15 2.58
N GLU A 202 29.63 -12.55 3.77
CA GLU A 202 30.82 -12.36 4.60
C GLU A 202 31.43 -13.71 5.02
N SER A 203 30.59 -14.67 5.43
CA SER A 203 31.07 -16.01 5.79
C SER A 203 31.74 -16.73 4.62
N LEU A 204 31.21 -16.58 3.40
CA LEU A 204 31.79 -17.15 2.19
C LEU A 204 33.12 -16.49 1.86
N ARG A 205 33.20 -15.17 1.96
CA ARG A 205 34.43 -14.40 1.70
C ARG A 205 35.56 -14.83 2.62
N VAL A 206 35.29 -14.99 3.91
CA VAL A 206 36.29 -15.45 4.89
C VAL A 206 36.80 -16.86 4.54
N ILE A 207 35.91 -17.77 4.12
CA ILE A 207 36.28 -19.12 3.69
C ILE A 207 37.17 -19.06 2.43
N GLU A 208 36.81 -18.25 1.44
CA GLU A 208 37.60 -18.09 0.21
C GLU A 208 38.99 -17.50 0.48
N GLU A 209 39.08 -16.51 1.37
CA GLU A 209 40.35 -15.91 1.78
C GLU A 209 41.22 -16.92 2.53
N PHE A 210 40.63 -17.72 3.42
CA PHE A 210 41.32 -18.81 4.11
C PHE A 210 41.87 -19.85 3.12
N GLN A 211 41.06 -20.34 2.19
CA GLN A 211 41.49 -21.29 1.15
C GLN A 211 42.61 -20.72 0.26
N ARG A 212 42.54 -19.42 -0.06
CA ARG A 212 43.58 -18.73 -0.82
C ARG A 212 44.89 -18.66 -0.04
N ARG A 213 44.83 -18.36 1.26
CA ARG A 213 46.01 -18.33 2.14
C ARG A 213 46.62 -19.71 2.30
N GLU A 214 45.82 -20.74 2.59
CA GLU A 214 46.27 -22.13 2.72
C GLU A 214 47.07 -22.56 1.49
N LYS A 215 46.54 -22.30 0.28
CA LYS A 215 47.23 -22.60 -0.99
C LYS A 215 48.54 -21.83 -1.15
N ALA A 216 48.62 -20.59 -0.68
CA ALA A 216 49.85 -19.79 -0.72
C ALA A 216 50.91 -20.34 0.25
N TYR A 217 50.49 -20.76 1.46
CA TYR A 217 51.36 -21.43 2.43
C TYR A 217 51.89 -22.75 1.90
N GLU A 218 51.04 -23.61 1.32
CA GLU A 218 51.47 -24.87 0.71
C GLU A 218 52.52 -24.64 -0.39
N GLN A 219 52.30 -23.65 -1.26
CA GLN A 219 53.26 -23.28 -2.30
C GLN A 219 54.59 -22.79 -1.72
N ALA A 220 54.54 -21.93 -0.70
CA ALA A 220 55.74 -21.46 -0.02
C ALA A 220 56.49 -22.63 0.62
N LEU A 221 55.79 -23.50 1.35
CA LEU A 221 56.36 -24.67 2.01
C LEU A 221 57.05 -25.60 1.00
N ALA A 222 56.44 -25.84 -0.16
CA ALA A 222 57.02 -26.65 -1.22
C ALA A 222 58.33 -26.04 -1.78
N VAL A 223 58.40 -24.71 -1.91
CA VAL A 223 59.63 -24.00 -2.32
C VAL A 223 60.72 -24.14 -1.25
N TYR A 224 60.36 -23.98 0.03
CA TYR A 224 61.28 -24.15 1.15
C TYR A 224 61.81 -25.58 1.26
N GLN A 225 60.95 -26.59 1.16
CA GLN A 225 61.33 -28.01 1.16
C GLN A 225 62.29 -28.35 0.01
N ARG A 226 62.06 -27.81 -1.20
CA ARG A 226 63.00 -27.97 -2.32
C ARG A 226 64.37 -27.35 -2.05
N ARG A 227 64.41 -26.16 -1.43
CA ARG A 227 65.69 -25.52 -1.06
C ARG A 227 66.44 -26.31 0.00
N LEU A 228 65.73 -26.82 1.02
CA LEU A 228 66.30 -27.67 2.06
C LEU A 228 66.83 -29.00 1.52
N ALA A 229 66.10 -29.65 0.61
CA ALA A 229 66.56 -30.88 -0.04
C ALA A 229 67.84 -30.67 -0.88
N GLY A 230 68.11 -29.45 -1.35
CA GLY A 230 69.34 -29.07 -2.04
C GLY A 230 70.48 -28.58 -1.13
N ALA A 231 70.19 -28.26 0.13
CA ALA A 231 71.15 -27.72 1.10
C ALA A 231 71.24 -28.64 2.32
N GLY A 232 72.14 -29.63 2.27
CA GLY A 232 72.38 -30.52 3.40
C GLY A 232 73.02 -29.78 4.58
N GLY A 233 72.25 -29.47 5.62
CA GLY A 233 72.76 -28.94 6.88
C GLY A 233 71.66 -28.52 7.87
N GLU A 234 71.69 -29.08 9.08
CA GLU A 234 70.82 -28.75 10.21
C GLU A 234 70.84 -27.24 10.51
N THR A 235 69.67 -26.60 10.50
CA THR A 235 69.50 -25.21 10.93
C THR A 235 68.37 -25.14 11.95
N THR A 236 68.69 -24.72 13.17
CA THR A 236 67.69 -24.44 14.22
C THR A 236 66.84 -23.23 13.84
N MET A 237 65.53 -23.37 14.00
CA MET A 237 64.49 -22.46 13.50
C MET A 237 64.32 -21.23 14.42
N PRO A 238 64.36 -19.99 13.92
CA PRO A 238 63.82 -18.84 14.63
C PRO A 238 62.31 -18.69 14.32
N VAL A 239 61.48 -18.61 15.36
CA VAL A 239 60.10 -18.12 15.24
C VAL A 239 60.17 -16.63 14.86
N PRO A 240 59.47 -16.18 13.80
CA PRO A 240 59.55 -14.80 13.35
C PRO A 240 59.03 -13.82 14.42
N PRO A 241 59.67 -12.66 14.63
CA PRO A 241 59.36 -11.73 15.73
C PRO A 241 58.01 -10.97 15.58
N VAL A 242 57.17 -11.32 14.61
CA VAL A 242 55.97 -10.56 14.24
C VAL A 242 54.70 -11.06 14.98
N GLU A 243 54.71 -12.25 15.60
CA GLU A 243 53.51 -12.78 16.32
C GLU A 243 53.14 -11.95 17.57
N GLN A 244 54.13 -11.48 18.36
CA GLN A 244 53.86 -10.77 19.62
C GLN A 244 53.25 -9.37 19.44
N ASP A 245 53.55 -8.66 18.35
CA ASP A 245 53.01 -7.33 18.06
C ASP A 245 51.54 -7.40 17.60
N THR A 246 51.19 -8.45 16.88
CA THR A 246 49.84 -8.62 16.33
C THR A 246 48.83 -9.12 17.36
N ASP A 247 49.24 -10.02 18.26
CA ASP A 247 48.39 -10.46 19.38
C ASP A 247 47.98 -9.28 20.28
N GLN A 248 48.92 -8.36 20.54
CA GLN A 248 48.64 -7.13 21.29
C GLN A 248 47.65 -6.23 20.54
N ARG A 249 47.77 -6.14 19.21
CA ARG A 249 46.90 -5.33 18.37
C ARG A 249 45.47 -5.91 18.26
N ILE A 250 45.34 -7.22 18.14
CA ILE A 250 44.05 -7.93 18.17
C ILE A 250 43.38 -7.75 19.53
N SER A 251 44.13 -7.88 20.62
CA SER A 251 43.61 -7.66 21.97
C SER A 251 43.11 -6.23 22.17
N ALA A 252 43.83 -5.22 21.65
CA ALA A 252 43.42 -3.82 21.72
C ALA A 252 42.14 -3.53 20.92
N LEU A 253 42.03 -4.09 19.71
CA LEU A 253 40.82 -3.96 18.88
C LEU A 253 39.61 -4.61 19.54
N ASN A 254 39.77 -5.82 20.10
CA ASN A 254 38.68 -6.52 20.80
C ASN A 254 38.18 -5.74 22.02
N ALA A 255 39.08 -5.15 22.82
CA ALA A 255 38.69 -4.30 23.93
C ALA A 255 37.89 -3.06 23.46
N ARG A 256 38.30 -2.45 22.34
CA ARG A 256 37.62 -1.30 21.76
C ARG A 256 36.23 -1.65 21.19
N ILE A 257 36.11 -2.80 20.55
CA ILE A 257 34.84 -3.36 20.07
C ILE A 257 33.88 -3.57 21.23
N GLU A 258 34.35 -4.13 22.35
CA GLU A 258 33.52 -4.39 23.53
C GLU A 258 33.02 -3.08 24.16
N GLU A 259 33.88 -2.07 24.27
CA GLU A 259 33.55 -0.73 24.78
C GLU A 259 32.47 -0.05 23.93
N LEU A 260 32.66 0.00 22.61
CA LEU A 260 31.69 0.59 21.66
C LEU A 260 30.37 -0.17 21.65
N THR A 261 30.40 -1.49 21.75
CA THR A 261 29.19 -2.32 21.82
C THR A 261 28.37 -1.99 23.07
N LYS A 262 29.01 -1.84 24.23
CA LYS A 262 28.34 -1.42 25.47
C LYS A 262 27.78 0.00 25.38
N ALA A 263 28.54 0.93 24.79
CA ALA A 263 28.12 2.32 24.60
C ALA A 263 26.87 2.43 23.69
N LEU A 264 26.81 1.63 22.63
CA LEU A 264 25.66 1.57 21.72
C LEU A 264 24.45 0.88 22.35
N ALA A 265 24.66 -0.13 23.21
CA ALA A 265 23.58 -0.81 23.93
C ALA A 265 22.87 0.09 24.96
N GLY A 266 23.58 1.07 25.53
CA GLY A 266 23.05 2.00 26.53
C GLY A 266 22.22 3.17 25.98
N ARG A 267 22.10 3.33 24.66
CA ARG A 267 21.36 4.43 24.02
C ARG A 267 20.01 3.94 23.48
N PRO A 268 18.89 4.13 24.21
CA PRO A 268 17.58 3.73 23.73
C PRO A 268 17.11 4.73 22.67
N GLY A 269 17.21 4.35 21.40
CA GLY A 269 16.64 5.12 20.28
C GLY A 269 17.58 5.27 19.09
N GLY A 270 17.75 4.20 18.31
CA GLY A 270 17.88 4.17 16.84
C GLY A 270 18.79 5.12 16.04
N SER A 271 19.50 6.11 16.59
CA SER A 271 20.05 7.22 15.79
C SER A 271 21.57 7.21 15.57
N ASP A 272 22.33 6.32 16.21
CA ASP A 272 23.79 6.33 16.10
C ASP A 272 24.29 5.47 14.93
N SER A 273 23.95 5.90 13.71
CA SER A 273 24.41 5.24 12.47
C SER A 273 25.93 5.28 12.33
N ALA A 274 26.56 6.37 12.80
CA ALA A 274 28.01 6.55 12.77
C ALA A 274 28.71 5.56 13.71
N GLY A 275 28.26 5.43 14.97
CA GLY A 275 28.85 4.48 15.92
C GLY A 275 28.66 3.02 15.49
N LYS A 276 27.54 2.68 14.84
CA LYS A 276 27.34 1.35 14.25
C LYS A 276 28.29 1.08 13.08
N ALA A 277 28.55 2.07 12.23
CA ALA A 277 29.51 1.96 11.13
C ALA A 277 30.95 1.81 11.64
N GLU A 278 31.32 2.57 12.68
CA GLU A 278 32.62 2.45 13.35
C GLU A 278 32.81 1.06 13.98
N LEU A 279 31.78 0.53 14.65
CA LEU A 279 31.82 -0.81 15.23
C LEU A 279 32.03 -1.90 14.16
N LEU A 280 31.37 -1.77 13.00
CA LEU A 280 31.56 -2.69 11.88
C LEU A 280 32.97 -2.60 11.30
N SER A 281 33.52 -1.38 11.16
CA SER A 281 34.89 -1.16 10.69
C SER A 281 35.93 -1.81 11.61
N LEU A 282 35.79 -1.63 12.93
CA LEU A 282 36.72 -2.21 13.90
C LEU A 282 36.65 -3.74 13.92
N LYS A 283 35.45 -4.31 13.78
CA LYS A 283 35.28 -5.76 13.66
C LYS A 283 35.94 -6.30 12.40
N ALA A 284 35.83 -5.59 11.27
CA ALA A 284 36.50 -5.96 10.03
C ALA A 284 38.03 -5.91 10.18
N GLU A 285 38.58 -4.86 10.79
CA GLU A 285 40.03 -4.74 11.04
C GLU A 285 40.57 -5.86 11.95
N ALA A 286 39.83 -6.22 13.00
CA ALA A 286 40.20 -7.34 13.88
C ALA A 286 40.18 -8.68 13.13
N LEU A 287 39.20 -8.89 12.26
CA LEU A 287 39.10 -10.07 11.39
C LEU A 287 40.25 -10.15 10.39
N GLU A 288 40.62 -9.04 9.73
CA GLU A 288 41.75 -9.01 8.80
C GLU A 288 43.08 -9.36 9.47
N LEU A 289 43.31 -8.84 10.69
CA LEU A 289 44.51 -9.13 11.48
C LEU A 289 44.57 -10.59 11.95
N MET A 290 43.45 -11.14 12.45
CA MET A 290 43.37 -12.55 12.82
C MET A 290 43.59 -13.47 11.61
N ALA A 291 43.08 -13.08 10.45
CA ALA A 291 43.19 -13.89 9.24
C ALA A 291 44.62 -13.93 8.67
N PHE A 292 45.49 -12.96 9.00
CA PHE A 292 46.90 -12.94 8.56
C PHE A 292 47.80 -13.96 9.29
N TYR A 293 47.37 -14.47 10.45
CA TYR A 293 48.18 -15.32 11.35
C TYR A 293 47.70 -16.76 11.52
N LEU A 294 46.55 -17.12 10.94
CA LEU A 294 46.07 -18.50 10.81
C LEU A 294 46.49 -19.07 9.44
#